data_AF-F4ZF42-F1
#
_entry.id   AF-F4ZF42-F1
#
_cell.length_a   1.000
_cell.length_b   1.000
_cell.length_c   1.000
_cell.angle_alpha   90.00
_cell.angle_beta   90.00
_cell.angle_gamma   90.00
#
_symmetry.space_group_name_H-M   'P 1'
#
loop_
_entity.id
_entity.type
_entity.pdbx_description
1 polymer ?
#
loop_
_entity_poly.entity_id
_entity_poly.type
_entity_poly.pdbx_seq_one_letter_code
_entity_poly.pdbx_strand_id
1 'polypeptide(L)'
;RKGPNKVGIMGIPQPLADAVKIFVQEWVMPTSSNYLPFILTPTVMLIMALSLWQLFPSLVLSTQMTLGMLLFLCISSMAVYTTLMAGWASNSKYALLGAIRAMAQTISYEVTMTLIIIFYLFMMSQMDMVTIRLTNFSMPTITLSIPLATMWVVVILAETNRAPFDFAEGESELVSGFNIEYGGAGFAFLFMAEYSNILMMSLL
;
A
#
# COMPACT_ATOMS: atom_id res chain seq x y z
N ARG A 1 3.22 -25.02 -10.38
CA ARG A 1 1.81 -25.51 -10.32
C ARG A 1 0.95 -24.53 -11.11
N LYS A 2 -0.12 -24.98 -11.78
CA LYS A 2 -1.04 -24.06 -12.46
C LYS A 2 -1.86 -23.30 -11.41
N GLY A 3 -2.13 -22.02 -11.65
CA GLY A 3 -2.97 -21.17 -10.81
C GLY A 3 -4.45 -21.61 -10.80
N PRO A 4 -5.37 -20.77 -10.28
CA PRO A 4 -6.79 -21.09 -10.26
C PRO A 4 -7.31 -21.26 -11.70
N ASN A 5 -7.65 -22.49 -12.07
CA ASN A 5 -8.16 -22.84 -13.40
C ASN A 5 -9.60 -23.38 -13.37
N LYS A 6 -10.20 -23.52 -12.19
CA LYS A 6 -11.49 -24.21 -12.02
C LYS A 6 -12.71 -23.28 -12.05
N VAL A 7 -12.56 -22.04 -11.61
CA VAL A 7 -13.69 -21.10 -11.54
C VAL A 7 -13.82 -20.39 -12.89
N GLY A 8 -14.82 -20.79 -13.67
CA GLY A 8 -15.12 -20.22 -15.00
C GLY A 8 -14.03 -20.46 -16.05
N ILE A 9 -13.94 -19.55 -17.02
CA ILE A 9 -12.98 -19.62 -18.13
C ILE A 9 -11.60 -19.21 -17.61
N MET A 10 -10.68 -20.17 -17.49
CA MET A 10 -9.28 -19.96 -17.11
C MET A 10 -9.07 -19.22 -15.77
N GLY A 11 -10.07 -19.22 -14.88
CA GLY A 11 -9.95 -18.56 -13.57
C GLY A 11 -10.17 -17.05 -13.57
N ILE A 12 -10.53 -16.43 -14.71
CA ILE A 12 -10.79 -14.97 -14.78
C ILE A 12 -11.83 -14.50 -13.74
N PRO A 13 -12.96 -15.20 -13.52
CA PRO A 13 -13.95 -14.77 -12.53
C PRO A 13 -13.57 -15.10 -11.07
N GLN A 14 -12.37 -15.65 -10.81
CA GLN A 14 -11.92 -15.99 -9.45
C GLN A 14 -11.96 -14.79 -8.48
N PRO A 15 -11.45 -13.59 -8.82
CA PRO A 15 -11.47 -12.46 -7.88
C PRO A 15 -12.88 -12.02 -7.52
N LEU A 16 -13.83 -12.13 -8.46
CA LEU A 16 -15.24 -11.83 -8.22
C LEU A 16 -15.86 -12.83 -7.25
N ALA A 17 -15.59 -14.14 -7.45
CA ALA A 17 -16.09 -15.19 -6.57
C ALA A 17 -15.55 -15.05 -5.14
N ASP A 18 -14.26 -14.72 -5.00
CA ASP A 18 -13.63 -14.50 -3.70
C ASP A 18 -14.18 -13.23 -3.01
N ALA A 19 -14.38 -12.15 -3.76
CA ALA A 19 -15.02 -10.94 -3.23
C ALA A 19 -16.44 -11.25 -2.70
N VAL A 20 -17.29 -11.89 -3.51
CA VAL A 20 -18.66 -12.27 -3.10
C VAL A 20 -18.63 -13.16 -1.87
N LYS A 21 -17.73 -14.15 -1.82
CA LYS A 21 -17.57 -15.02 -0.64
C LYS A 21 -17.26 -14.22 0.62
N ILE A 22 -16.33 -13.28 0.56
CA ILE A 22 -15.92 -12.48 1.72
C ILE A 22 -17.04 -11.52 2.17
N PHE A 23 -17.80 -10.95 1.23
CA PHE A 23 -18.93 -10.07 1.57
C PHE A 23 -20.16 -10.79 2.12
N VAL A 24 -20.34 -12.08 1.80
CA VAL A 24 -21.42 -12.90 2.37
C VAL A 24 -21.07 -13.44 3.76
N GLN A 25 -19.79 -13.47 4.12
CA GLN A 25 -19.37 -13.89 5.47
C GLN A 25 -19.88 -12.93 6.54
N GLU A 26 -20.25 -13.51 7.69
CA GLU A 26 -20.66 -12.74 8.85
C GLU A 26 -19.51 -11.89 9.37
N TRP A 27 -19.85 -10.68 9.84
CA TRP A 27 -18.88 -9.80 10.44
C TRP A 27 -18.61 -10.22 11.88
N VAL A 28 -17.52 -10.95 12.09
CA VAL A 28 -17.08 -11.39 13.41
C VAL A 28 -16.21 -10.30 14.04
N MET A 29 -16.63 -9.78 15.19
CA MET A 29 -15.84 -8.88 16.02
C MET A 29 -15.51 -9.57 17.35
N PRO A 30 -14.24 -9.61 17.78
CA PRO A 30 -13.89 -10.17 19.08
C PRO A 30 -14.35 -9.24 20.20
N THR A 31 -14.81 -9.82 21.31
CA THR A 31 -15.37 -9.09 22.46
C THR A 31 -14.33 -8.22 23.19
N SER A 32 -13.04 -8.50 23.00
CA SER A 32 -11.93 -7.73 23.58
C SER A 32 -11.51 -6.51 22.75
N SER A 33 -12.04 -6.35 21.54
CA SER A 33 -11.63 -5.29 20.61
C SER A 33 -12.23 -3.93 20.95
N ASN A 34 -11.51 -2.88 20.56
CA ASN A 34 -12.02 -1.51 20.62
C ASN A 34 -12.96 -1.25 19.44
N TYR A 35 -14.26 -1.15 19.72
CA TYR A 35 -15.31 -1.10 18.69
C TYR A 35 -15.12 0.01 17.62
N LEU A 36 -14.90 1.26 18.06
CA LEU A 36 -14.79 2.41 17.15
C LEU A 36 -13.56 2.30 16.23
N PRO A 37 -12.33 2.14 16.77
CA PRO A 37 -11.14 1.94 15.95
C PRO A 37 -11.26 0.74 15.01
N PHE A 38 -11.78 -0.39 15.48
CA PHE A 38 -11.84 -1.63 14.70
C PHE A 38 -12.71 -1.51 13.44
N ILE A 39 -13.77 -0.71 13.48
CA ILE A 39 -14.64 -0.48 12.31
C ILE A 39 -14.04 0.59 11.39
N LEU A 40 -13.45 1.64 11.96
CA LEU A 40 -12.94 2.76 11.19
C LEU A 40 -11.62 2.44 10.46
N THR A 41 -10.73 1.65 11.07
CA THR A 41 -9.38 1.41 10.52
C THR A 41 -9.38 0.90 9.08
N PRO A 42 -10.17 -0.12 8.68
CA PRO A 42 -10.10 -0.62 7.30
C PRO A 42 -10.65 0.41 6.30
N THR A 43 -11.64 1.21 6.71
CA THR A 43 -12.22 2.26 5.87
C THR A 43 -11.23 3.40 5.66
N VAL A 44 -10.52 3.83 6.71
CA VAL A 44 -9.51 4.88 6.62
C VAL A 44 -8.33 4.40 5.77
N MET A 45 -7.89 3.14 5.92
CA MET A 45 -6.85 2.53 5.08
C MET A 45 -7.20 2.61 3.60
N LEU A 46 -8.43 2.23 3.22
CA LEU A 46 -8.90 2.30 1.84
C LEU A 46 -8.94 3.75 1.33
N ILE A 47 -9.45 4.70 2.13
CA ILE A 47 -9.55 6.11 1.75
C ILE A 47 -8.16 6.70 1.48
N MET A 48 -7.17 6.37 2.32
CA MET A 48 -5.79 6.83 2.16
C MET A 48 -5.13 6.22 0.91
N ALA A 49 -5.41 4.95 0.62
CA ALA A 49 -4.87 4.33 -0.58
C ALA A 49 -5.50 4.91 -1.87
N LEU A 50 -6.82 5.17 -1.86
CA LEU A 50 -7.52 5.78 -2.99
C LEU A 50 -7.17 7.27 -3.19
N SER A 51 -6.85 8.01 -2.13
CA SER A 51 -6.46 9.42 -2.25
C SER A 51 -5.13 9.59 -2.99
N LEU A 52 -4.22 8.62 -2.90
CA LEU A 52 -3.01 8.59 -3.71
C LEU A 52 -3.33 8.63 -5.20
N TRP A 53 -4.37 7.91 -5.67
CA TRP A 53 -4.70 7.78 -7.10
C TRP A 53 -5.00 9.11 -7.80
N GLN A 54 -5.30 10.17 -7.06
CA GLN A 54 -5.39 11.52 -7.62
C GLN A 54 -4.09 11.97 -8.32
N LEU A 55 -2.95 11.45 -7.89
CA LEU A 55 -1.63 11.79 -8.44
C LEU A 55 -1.31 11.08 -9.76
N PHE A 56 -2.14 10.12 -10.19
CA PHE A 56 -1.87 9.34 -11.39
C PHE A 56 -1.71 10.25 -12.62
N PRO A 57 -0.52 10.30 -13.25
CA PRO A 57 -0.30 11.10 -14.44
C PRO A 57 -0.92 10.40 -15.65
N SER A 58 -2.21 10.61 -15.90
CA SER A 58 -2.89 10.24 -17.14
C SER A 58 -2.61 11.25 -18.26
N LEU A 59 -2.91 10.92 -19.52
CA LEU A 59 -2.77 11.86 -20.64
C LEU A 59 -3.91 12.89 -20.68
N VAL A 60 -5.04 12.58 -20.04
CA VAL A 60 -6.22 13.44 -19.94
C VAL A 60 -6.49 13.64 -18.46
N LEU A 61 -5.70 14.53 -17.84
CA LEU A 61 -5.88 14.86 -16.43
C LEU A 61 -7.04 15.84 -16.27
N SER A 62 -7.91 15.59 -15.30
CA SER A 62 -8.93 16.54 -14.88
C SER A 62 -8.38 17.65 -13.98
N THR A 63 -7.37 17.35 -13.16
CA THR A 63 -6.82 18.27 -12.14
C THR A 63 -5.32 18.09 -11.99
N GLN A 64 -4.53 19.07 -12.44
CA GLN A 64 -3.08 19.07 -12.27
C GLN A 64 -2.71 19.61 -10.88
N MET A 65 -1.92 18.85 -10.12
CA MET A 65 -1.46 19.22 -8.79
C MET A 65 -0.01 19.70 -8.86
N THR A 66 0.22 20.99 -8.61
CA THR A 66 1.56 21.59 -8.67
C THR A 66 2.55 21.00 -7.66
N LEU A 67 2.05 20.51 -6.53
CA LEU A 67 2.83 19.88 -5.46
C LEU A 67 2.57 18.37 -5.36
N GLY A 68 2.41 17.70 -6.51
CA GLY A 68 2.04 16.28 -6.58
C GLY A 68 2.96 15.36 -5.77
N MET A 69 4.28 15.47 -5.95
CA MET A 69 5.24 14.63 -5.23
C MET A 69 5.29 14.89 -3.72
N LEU A 70 4.97 16.10 -3.27
CA LEU A 70 4.90 16.40 -1.84
C LEU A 70 3.64 15.80 -1.21
N LEU A 71 2.51 15.85 -1.93
CA LEU A 71 1.26 15.22 -1.51
C LEU A 71 1.42 13.70 -1.37
N PHE A 72 2.19 13.06 -2.26
CA PHE A 72 2.55 11.65 -2.14
C PHE A 72 3.22 11.33 -0.80
N LEU A 73 4.27 12.08 -0.43
CA LEU A 73 5.00 11.90 0.83
C LEU A 73 4.11 12.15 2.07
N CYS A 74 3.20 13.13 2.00
CA CYS A 74 2.26 13.37 3.09
C CYS A 74 1.29 12.20 3.28
N ILE A 75 0.78 11.62 2.20
CA ILE A 75 -0.19 10.52 2.30
C ILE A 75 0.51 9.21 2.73
N SER A 76 1.73 8.93 2.25
CA SER A 76 2.51 7.77 2.71
C SER A 76 2.75 7.82 4.22
N SER A 77 3.18 8.97 4.75
CA SER A 77 3.45 9.11 6.19
C SER A 77 2.19 8.92 7.04
N MET A 78 1.04 9.33 6.51
CA MET A 78 -0.23 9.13 7.21
C MET A 78 -0.71 7.67 7.17
N ALA A 79 -0.37 6.91 6.11
CA ALA A 79 -0.76 5.51 5.97
C ALA A 79 -0.16 4.63 7.08
N VAL A 80 1.04 4.95 7.59
CA VAL A 80 1.67 4.23 8.72
C VAL A 80 0.81 4.25 9.98
N TYR A 81 0.09 5.35 10.25
CA TYR A 81 -0.79 5.39 11.42
C TYR A 81 -1.96 4.42 11.31
N THR A 82 -2.43 4.17 10.09
CA THR A 82 -3.57 3.30 9.86
C THR A 82 -3.22 1.83 10.12
N THR A 83 -2.00 1.39 9.79
CA THR A 83 -1.51 0.04 10.09
C THR A 83 -1.33 -0.19 11.59
N LEU A 84 -0.80 0.82 12.30
CA LEU A 84 -0.67 0.77 13.77
C LEU A 84 -2.04 0.70 14.45
N MET A 85 -2.99 1.53 14.01
CA MET A 85 -4.34 1.54 14.55
C MET A 85 -5.06 0.22 14.32
N ALA A 86 -4.84 -0.44 13.17
CA ALA A 86 -5.44 -1.74 12.88
C ALA A 86 -5.01 -2.82 13.89
N GLY A 87 -3.73 -2.87 14.25
CA GLY A 87 -3.22 -3.83 15.24
C GLY A 87 -3.46 -3.44 16.71
N TRP A 88 -3.68 -2.16 17.02
CA TRP A 88 -4.09 -1.74 18.36
C TRP A 88 -5.58 -1.99 18.62
N ALA A 89 -6.44 -1.87 17.59
CA ALA A 89 -7.88 -2.04 17.70
C ALA A 89 -8.31 -3.46 18.09
N SER A 90 -7.57 -4.48 17.66
CA SER A 90 -7.80 -5.91 17.93
C SER A 90 -7.55 -6.30 19.40
N ASN A 91 -6.69 -5.58 20.11
CA ASN A 91 -6.35 -5.84 21.51
C ASN A 91 -5.81 -7.26 21.78
N SER A 92 -5.18 -7.90 20.79
CA SER A 92 -4.39 -9.12 20.98
C SER A 92 -2.89 -8.85 20.91
N LYS A 93 -2.13 -9.58 21.73
CA LYS A 93 -0.68 -9.40 21.82
C LYS A 93 0.03 -9.69 20.49
N TYR A 94 -0.44 -10.68 19.74
CA TYR A 94 0.16 -11.07 18.46
C TYR A 94 -0.12 -10.05 17.36
N ALA A 95 -1.35 -9.56 17.23
CA ALA A 95 -1.70 -8.54 16.25
C ALA A 95 -0.96 -7.22 16.51
N LEU A 96 -0.83 -6.83 17.79
CA LEU A 96 -0.07 -5.64 18.17
C LEU A 96 1.42 -5.78 17.84
N LEU A 97 2.04 -6.95 18.11
CA LEU A 97 3.44 -7.21 17.76
C LEU A 97 3.67 -7.18 16.24
N GLY A 98 2.75 -7.77 15.46
CA GLY A 98 2.79 -7.72 14.00
C GLY A 98 2.71 -6.28 13.47
N ALA A 99 1.78 -5.48 13.99
CA ALA A 99 1.62 -4.09 13.60
C ALA A 99 2.83 -3.21 13.97
N ILE A 100 3.46 -3.42 15.14
CA ILE A 100 4.67 -2.69 15.53
C ILE A 100 5.84 -3.03 14.61
N ARG A 101 6.00 -4.30 14.19
CA ARG A 101 7.01 -4.71 13.22
C ARG A 101 6.78 -4.06 11.85
N ALA A 102 5.53 -4.09 11.36
CA ALA A 102 5.15 -3.46 10.11
C ALA A 102 5.38 -1.93 10.13
N MET A 103 5.03 -1.29 11.23
CA MET A 103 5.24 0.15 11.43
C MET A 103 6.73 0.50 11.46
N ALA A 104 7.56 -0.27 12.19
CA ALA A 104 9.00 -0.04 12.22
C ALA A 104 9.63 -0.17 10.82
N GLN A 105 9.19 -1.17 10.04
CA GLN A 105 9.64 -1.36 8.66
C GLN A 105 9.25 -0.17 7.78
N THR A 106 7.95 0.13 7.67
CA THR A 106 7.45 1.24 6.84
C THR A 106 8.11 2.58 7.17
N ILE A 107 8.24 2.95 8.46
CA ILE A 107 8.94 4.20 8.84
C ILE A 107 10.41 4.20 8.38
N SER A 108 11.12 3.08 8.54
CA SER A 108 12.52 3.01 8.13
C SER A 108 12.72 3.18 6.63
N TYR A 109 11.83 2.58 5.83
CA TYR A 109 11.90 2.65 4.36
C TYR A 109 11.30 3.94 3.82
N GLU A 110 10.37 4.58 4.53
CA GLU A 110 9.87 5.90 4.19
C GLU A 110 10.97 6.96 4.17
N VAL A 111 11.89 6.94 5.15
CA VAL A 111 13.04 7.87 5.14
C VAL A 111 13.90 7.63 3.89
N THR A 112 14.17 6.39 3.52
CA THR A 112 14.95 6.09 2.31
C THR A 112 14.21 6.49 1.02
N MET A 113 12.89 6.29 0.98
CA MET A 113 12.01 6.70 -0.12
C MET A 113 12.05 8.22 -0.31
N THR A 114 11.91 9.00 0.77
CA THR A 114 11.95 10.47 0.72
C THR A 114 13.29 10.98 0.18
N LEU A 115 14.41 10.38 0.58
CA LEU A 115 15.73 10.76 0.10
C LEU A 115 15.93 10.49 -1.40
N ILE A 116 15.46 9.33 -1.89
CA ILE A 116 15.51 8.98 -3.32
C ILE A 116 14.68 9.97 -4.13
N ILE A 117 13.46 10.27 -3.67
CA ILE A 117 12.56 11.23 -4.30
C ILE A 117 13.19 12.63 -4.34
N ILE A 118 13.75 13.12 -3.23
CA ILE A 118 14.36 14.45 -3.18
C ILE A 118 15.55 14.56 -4.15
N PHE A 119 16.41 13.53 -4.21
CA PHE A 119 17.52 13.52 -5.16
C PHE A 119 17.03 13.57 -6.61
N TYR A 120 15.98 12.80 -6.94
CA TYR A 120 15.38 12.80 -8.26
C TYR A 120 14.70 14.13 -8.61
N LEU A 121 13.99 14.74 -7.66
CA LEU A 121 13.36 16.05 -7.80
C LEU A 121 14.39 17.15 -8.02
N PHE A 122 15.56 17.07 -7.40
CA PHE A 122 16.66 18.01 -7.63
C PHE A 122 17.14 17.98 -9.09
N MET A 123 17.20 16.79 -9.70
CA MET A 123 17.56 16.65 -11.12
C MET A 123 16.48 17.21 -12.06
N MET A 124 15.20 17.07 -11.69
CA MET A 124 14.08 17.49 -12.52
C MET A 124 13.66 18.95 -12.32
N SER A 125 13.96 19.56 -11.17
CA SER A 125 13.56 20.91 -10.76
C SER A 125 12.04 21.18 -10.78
N GLN A 126 11.22 20.13 -10.90
CA GLN A 126 9.76 20.19 -10.99
C GLN A 126 9.14 19.21 -10.00
N MET A 127 7.99 19.58 -9.41
CA MET A 127 7.28 18.79 -8.39
C MET A 127 6.00 18.13 -8.92
N ASP A 128 5.55 18.53 -10.11
CA ASP A 128 4.33 18.01 -10.72
C ASP A 128 4.59 16.73 -11.53
N MET A 129 3.82 15.68 -11.23
CA MET A 129 3.91 14.36 -11.84
C MET A 129 3.77 14.37 -13.36
N VAL A 130 2.89 15.23 -13.89
CA VAL A 130 2.66 15.30 -15.34
C VAL A 130 3.89 15.87 -16.04
N THR A 131 4.47 16.95 -15.48
CA THR A 131 5.69 17.55 -16.03
C THR A 131 6.89 16.60 -15.94
N ILE A 132 7.05 15.90 -14.81
CA ILE A 132 8.12 14.91 -14.60
C ILE A 132 8.05 13.80 -15.65
N ARG A 133 6.84 13.30 -15.95
CA ARG A 133 6.66 12.29 -17.01
C ARG A 133 7.10 12.81 -18.37
N LEU A 134 6.79 14.07 -18.71
CA LEU A 134 7.17 14.67 -19.99
C LEU A 134 8.69 14.89 -20.10
N THR A 135 9.34 15.33 -19.03
CA THR A 135 10.80 15.54 -19.00
C THR A 135 11.57 14.22 -19.04
N ASN A 136 11.04 13.15 -18.44
CA ASN A 136 11.63 11.82 -18.49
C ASN A 136 11.78 11.25 -19.90
N PHE A 137 10.95 11.66 -20.87
CA PHE A 137 11.14 11.23 -22.26
C PHE A 137 12.43 11.78 -22.89
N SER A 138 13.05 12.80 -22.29
CA SER A 138 14.36 13.25 -22.71
C SER A 138 15.44 12.25 -22.26
N MET A 139 16.28 11.80 -23.20
CA MET A 139 17.31 10.78 -22.96
C MET A 139 18.32 11.04 -21.83
N PRO A 140 18.71 12.28 -21.43
CA PRO A 140 19.72 12.45 -20.39
C PRO A 140 19.26 12.07 -18.98
N THR A 141 17.95 12.06 -18.70
CA THR A 141 17.45 11.76 -17.36
C THR A 141 17.31 10.26 -17.11
N ILE A 142 16.95 9.49 -18.14
CA ILE A 142 16.76 8.03 -18.07
C ILE A 142 18.06 7.32 -17.70
N THR A 143 19.18 7.75 -18.28
CA THR A 143 20.49 7.09 -18.07
C THR A 143 21.02 7.34 -16.66
N LEU A 144 20.80 8.53 -16.11
CA LEU A 144 21.25 8.91 -14.77
C LEU A 144 20.37 8.30 -13.66
N SER A 145 19.13 7.91 -14.00
CA SER A 145 18.16 7.34 -13.05
C SER A 145 18.21 5.81 -12.91
N ILE A 146 19.05 5.09 -13.65
CA ILE A 146 19.15 3.62 -13.54
C ILE A 146 19.49 3.13 -12.12
N PRO A 147 20.54 3.63 -11.43
CA PRO A 147 20.83 3.18 -10.07
C PRO A 147 19.73 3.57 -9.07
N LEU A 148 19.10 4.73 -9.27
CA LEU A 148 17.95 5.17 -8.48
C LEU A 148 16.77 4.21 -8.65
N ALA A 149 16.48 3.78 -9.88
CA ALA A 149 15.42 2.83 -10.16
C ALA A 149 15.64 1.49 -9.45
N THR A 150 16.88 1.00 -9.38
CA THR A 150 17.16 -0.24 -8.62
C THR A 150 16.93 -0.10 -7.12
N MET A 151 17.33 1.04 -6.53
CA MET A 151 17.07 1.32 -5.12
C MET A 151 15.57 1.51 -4.86
N TRP A 152 14.88 2.16 -5.79
CA TRP A 152 13.43 2.41 -5.74
C TRP A 152 12.62 1.11 -5.68
N VAL A 153 12.95 0.12 -6.51
CA VAL A 153 12.26 -1.20 -6.48
C VAL A 153 12.40 -1.87 -5.11
N VAL A 154 13.58 -1.82 -4.49
CA VAL A 154 13.80 -2.41 -3.15
C VAL A 154 12.94 -1.69 -2.10
N VAL A 155 12.88 -0.35 -2.18
CA VAL A 155 12.10 0.46 -1.25
C VAL A 155 10.60 0.24 -1.42
N ILE A 156 10.08 0.15 -2.66
CA ILE A 156 8.66 -0.15 -2.92
C ILE A 156 8.27 -1.51 -2.34
N LEU A 157 9.10 -2.54 -2.55
CA LEU A 157 8.84 -3.88 -2.02
C LEU A 157 8.79 -3.88 -0.49
N ALA A 158 9.70 -3.13 0.15
CA ALA A 158 9.74 -3.00 1.59
C ALA A 158 8.57 -2.19 2.16
N GLU A 159 8.17 -1.10 1.50
CA GLU A 159 7.06 -0.25 1.93
C GLU A 159 5.71 -0.97 1.82
N THR A 160 5.56 -1.83 0.82
CA THR A 160 4.34 -2.64 0.60
C THR A 160 4.34 -3.95 1.38
N ASN A 161 5.33 -4.18 2.27
CA ASN A 161 5.50 -5.41 3.05
C ASN A 161 5.49 -6.69 2.20
N ARG A 162 5.97 -6.64 0.94
CA ARG A 162 5.97 -7.78 0.05
C ARG A 162 7.29 -8.55 0.10
N ALA A 163 7.20 -9.84 -0.17
CA ALA A 163 8.36 -10.72 -0.25
C ALA A 163 9.44 -10.09 -1.17
N PRO A 164 10.70 -9.97 -0.71
CA PRO A 164 11.30 -10.64 0.45
C PRO A 164 11.13 -9.96 1.83
N PHE A 165 10.53 -8.77 1.90
CA PHE A 165 10.39 -7.98 3.13
C PHE A 165 9.03 -8.15 3.82
N ASP A 166 8.61 -9.40 4.00
CA ASP A 166 7.32 -9.75 4.63
C ASP A 166 7.49 -10.24 6.08
N PHE A 167 8.20 -9.45 6.89
CA PHE A 167 8.39 -9.76 8.31
C PHE A 167 7.16 -9.46 9.16
N ALA A 168 6.24 -8.65 8.63
CA ALA A 168 5.00 -8.25 9.28
C ALA A 168 3.93 -9.33 9.23
N GLU A 169 3.80 -10.04 8.11
CA GLU A 169 2.77 -11.09 7.92
C GLU A 169 3.31 -12.51 8.08
N GLY A 170 4.63 -12.65 8.28
CA GLY A 170 5.38 -13.91 8.37
C GLY A 170 4.56 -15.08 8.89
N GLU A 171 4.02 -15.88 7.96
CA GLU A 171 3.03 -16.94 8.22
C GLU A 171 3.53 -17.98 9.22
N SER A 172 4.85 -18.15 9.34
CA SER A 172 5.49 -19.09 10.26
C SER A 172 5.61 -18.58 11.70
N GLU A 173 5.59 -17.25 11.93
CA GLU A 173 5.80 -16.64 13.25
C GLU A 173 4.53 -16.01 13.81
N LEU A 174 3.79 -15.30 12.96
CA LEU A 174 2.58 -14.58 13.31
C LEU A 174 1.56 -14.94 12.24
N VAL A 175 0.70 -15.92 12.53
CA VAL A 175 -0.36 -16.36 11.61
C VAL A 175 -1.18 -15.13 11.18
N SER A 176 -0.88 -14.54 10.01
CA SER A 176 -1.49 -13.35 9.40
C SER A 176 -1.28 -11.96 10.07
N GLY A 177 -0.21 -11.79 10.86
CA GLY A 177 0.30 -10.45 11.23
C GLY A 177 -0.68 -9.53 11.98
N PHE A 178 -1.03 -8.37 11.40
CA PHE A 178 -1.98 -7.40 11.96
C PHE A 178 -3.44 -7.61 11.52
N ASN A 179 -3.65 -8.50 10.54
CA ASN A 179 -4.97 -8.76 9.93
C ASN A 179 -5.74 -9.91 10.60
N ILE A 180 -5.16 -10.58 11.60
CA ILE A 180 -5.62 -11.83 12.22
C ILE A 180 -7.09 -11.82 12.63
N GLU A 181 -7.57 -10.69 13.15
CA GLU A 181 -8.91 -10.58 13.73
C GLU A 181 -9.94 -9.98 12.77
N TYR A 182 -9.51 -9.46 11.62
CA TYR A 182 -10.43 -8.90 10.64
C TYR A 182 -11.04 -10.02 9.80
N GLY A 183 -12.36 -10.17 9.91
CA GLY A 183 -13.16 -11.04 9.06
C GLY A 183 -14.04 -10.26 8.08
N GLY A 184 -14.58 -10.96 7.08
CA GLY A 184 -15.60 -10.44 6.16
C GLY A 184 -15.21 -9.13 5.48
N ALA A 185 -16.12 -8.14 5.48
CA ALA A 185 -15.92 -6.87 4.80
C ALA A 185 -14.67 -6.08 5.27
N GLY A 186 -14.31 -6.14 6.56
CA GLY A 186 -13.12 -5.48 7.09
C GLY A 186 -11.83 -6.02 6.48
N PHE A 187 -11.74 -7.34 6.34
CA PHE A 187 -10.65 -8.01 5.64
C PHE A 187 -10.57 -7.58 4.17
N ALA A 188 -11.72 -7.54 3.47
CA ALA A 188 -11.76 -7.11 2.07
C ALA A 188 -11.20 -5.69 1.87
N PHE A 189 -11.53 -4.74 2.76
CA PHE A 189 -11.02 -3.37 2.67
C PHE A 189 -9.51 -3.28 2.90
N LEU A 190 -8.95 -4.08 3.82
CA LEU A 190 -7.50 -4.12 4.07
C LEU A 190 -6.74 -4.61 2.82
N PHE A 191 -7.19 -5.71 2.21
CA PHE A 191 -6.56 -6.23 0.99
C PHE A 191 -6.72 -5.28 -0.20
N MET A 192 -7.90 -4.67 -0.38
CA MET A 192 -8.07 -3.70 -1.46
C MET A 192 -7.17 -2.48 -1.28
N ALA A 193 -7.01 -1.98 -0.05
CA ALA A 193 -6.09 -0.89 0.25
C ALA A 193 -4.64 -1.29 -0.08
N GLU A 194 -4.18 -2.46 0.40
CA GLU A 194 -2.83 -2.95 0.16
C GLU A 194 -2.53 -3.13 -1.34
N TYR A 195 -3.42 -3.78 -2.09
CA TYR A 195 -3.27 -3.95 -3.54
C TYR A 195 -3.32 -2.63 -4.31
N SER A 196 -4.15 -1.67 -3.87
CA SER A 196 -4.18 -0.35 -4.50
C SER A 196 -2.89 0.44 -4.25
N ASN A 197 -2.27 0.29 -3.07
CA ASN A 197 -0.96 0.85 -2.77
C ASN A 197 0.14 0.19 -3.61
N ILE A 198 0.12 -1.13 -3.80
CA ILE A 198 1.09 -1.84 -4.65
C ILE A 198 1.03 -1.31 -6.08
N LEU A 199 -0.18 -1.18 -6.64
CA LEU A 199 -0.37 -0.64 -7.97
C LEU A 199 0.15 0.79 -8.08
N MET A 200 -0.16 1.65 -7.10
CA MET A 200 0.32 3.03 -7.11
C MET A 200 1.85 3.11 -7.01
N MET A 201 2.45 2.38 -6.06
CA MET A 201 3.90 2.38 -5.87
C MET A 201 4.64 1.83 -7.10
N SER A 202 4.06 0.85 -7.80
CA SER A 202 4.65 0.32 -9.05
C SER A 202 4.64 1.32 -10.21
N LEU A 203 3.76 2.32 -10.13
CA LEU A 203 3.55 3.31 -11.19
C LEU A 203 4.46 4.53 -11.04
N LEU A 204 4.78 4.90 -9.80
CA LEU A 204 5.69 5.97 -9.43
C LEU A 204 7.14 5.61 -9.76
#